data_AF-A0A928KUL9-F1
#
_entry.id   AF-A0A928KUL9-F1
#
_cell.length_a   1.000
_cell.length_b   1.000
_cell.length_c   1.000
_cell.angle_alpha   90.00
_cell.angle_beta   90.00
_cell.angle_gamma   90.00
#
_symmetry.space_group_name_H-M   'P 1'
#
loop_
_entity.id
_entity.type
_entity.pdbx_description
1 polymer ?
#
loop_
_entity_poly.entity_id
_entity_poly.type
_entity_poly.pdbx_seq_one_letter_code
_entity_poly.pdbx_strand_id
1 'polypeptide(L)'
;MPYNIVFSPAEDIVGVVDAVLAKSSNCTKEFISEFADISEVQTDNALTMAEQFGLVKYDCVTTHYFSESYLARLLVSARDDNHKAVIVRLVLEQYEPYITFKTRYAFTGSMDLASKQIKTLYALPNSYKDIRNEIINIGTYSKAVINDGANIYKLNQDEVSYIEMLELAIKFKSTDDNALSQQLGDLVCDFISKENVFNPLSDAYSKILNISTDPKAPIIYASNAFESFLQQIADKHGVSLIGKNGIGQKSSALSAILSKKHRGMIEYISQVRNAVDHGADANEGGKVWAIAEDTAQIYPLLVSTIVKGIVFRENGNLFV
;
A
#
# COMPACT_ATOMS: atom_id res chain seq x y z
N MET A 1 -20.20 3.61 9.94
CA MET A 1 -20.45 2.17 10.19
C MET A 1 -20.46 1.94 11.70
N PRO A 2 -21.20 0.95 12.23
CA PRO A 2 -20.99 0.50 13.60
C PRO A 2 -19.55 -0.01 13.77
N TYR A 3 -18.97 0.18 14.96
CA TYR A 3 -17.64 -0.34 15.24
C TYR A 3 -17.66 -1.87 15.33
N ASN A 4 -16.58 -2.48 14.85
CA ASN A 4 -16.33 -3.90 14.96
C ASN A 4 -14.86 -4.12 15.28
N ILE A 5 -14.57 -5.08 16.15
CA ILE A 5 -13.20 -5.47 16.49
C ILE A 5 -13.17 -6.98 16.41
N VAL A 6 -12.49 -7.51 15.38
CA VAL A 6 -12.26 -8.93 15.14
C VAL A 6 -10.79 -9.23 15.35
N PHE A 7 -10.45 -10.45 15.74
CA PHE A 7 -9.05 -10.81 15.91
C PHE A 7 -8.35 -10.95 14.54
N SER A 8 -7.29 -10.18 14.32
CA SER A 8 -6.43 -10.23 13.14
C SER A 8 -4.99 -9.85 13.52
N PRO A 9 -3.99 -10.70 13.24
CA PRO A 9 -2.58 -10.34 13.40
C PRO A 9 -2.30 -8.97 12.75
N ALA A 10 -1.53 -8.12 13.42
CA ALA A 10 -1.27 -6.78 12.91
C ALA A 10 -0.54 -6.83 11.56
N GLU A 11 0.32 -7.83 11.39
CA GLU A 11 1.01 -8.17 10.15
C GLU A 11 0.03 -8.49 9.01
N ASP A 12 -1.03 -9.25 9.28
CA ASP A 12 -2.07 -9.57 8.29
C ASP A 12 -2.79 -8.29 7.85
N ILE A 13 -3.10 -7.38 8.80
CA ILE A 13 -3.70 -6.07 8.50
C ILE A 13 -2.78 -5.23 7.60
N VAL A 14 -1.48 -5.18 7.90
CA VAL A 14 -0.50 -4.49 7.04
C VAL A 14 -0.44 -5.15 5.66
N GLY A 15 -0.43 -6.48 5.60
CA GLY A 15 -0.37 -7.27 4.36
C GLY A 15 -1.54 -7.01 3.43
N VAL A 16 -2.78 -7.00 3.96
CA VAL A 16 -3.96 -6.70 3.11
C VAL A 16 -4.00 -5.24 2.66
N VAL A 17 -3.49 -4.31 3.46
CA VAL A 17 -3.34 -2.90 3.05
C VAL A 17 -2.33 -2.78 1.91
N ASP A 18 -1.20 -3.50 1.99
CA ASP A 18 -0.21 -3.56 0.91
C ASP A 18 -0.84 -4.16 -0.36
N ALA A 19 -1.55 -5.29 -0.26
CA ALA A 19 -2.25 -5.90 -1.39
C ALA A 19 -3.22 -4.93 -2.08
N VAL A 20 -4.01 -4.18 -1.31
CA VAL A 20 -4.98 -3.21 -1.85
C VAL A 20 -4.27 -2.07 -2.59
N LEU A 21 -3.17 -1.55 -2.06
CA LEU A 21 -2.39 -0.49 -2.72
C LEU A 21 -1.56 -1.01 -3.90
N ALA A 22 -1.11 -2.25 -3.84
CA ALA A 22 -0.35 -2.94 -4.87
C ALA A 22 -1.22 -3.40 -6.06
N LYS A 23 -2.55 -3.20 -6.02
CA LYS A 23 -3.45 -3.52 -7.13
C LYS A 23 -4.12 -2.26 -7.67
N SER A 24 -3.75 -1.86 -8.89
CA SER A 24 -4.23 -0.62 -9.53
C SER A 24 -5.74 -0.59 -9.83
N SER A 25 -6.38 -1.75 -10.00
CA SER A 25 -7.81 -1.85 -10.31
C SER A 25 -8.34 -3.27 -10.03
N ASN A 26 -9.66 -3.37 -9.80
CA ASN A 26 -10.37 -4.62 -9.58
C ASN A 26 -9.73 -5.49 -8.49
N CYS A 27 -9.47 -4.90 -7.32
CA CYS A 27 -8.85 -5.61 -6.21
C CYS A 27 -9.88 -6.49 -5.50
N THR A 28 -9.89 -7.77 -5.84
CA THR A 28 -10.79 -8.77 -5.25
C THR A 28 -10.19 -9.36 -3.98
N LYS A 29 -11.05 -9.97 -3.16
CA LYS A 29 -10.64 -10.67 -1.95
C LYS A 29 -9.68 -11.83 -2.23
N GLU A 30 -9.91 -12.57 -3.31
CA GLU A 30 -9.07 -13.72 -3.70
C GLU A 30 -7.65 -13.25 -4.02
N PHE A 31 -7.52 -12.15 -4.76
CA PHE A 31 -6.22 -11.54 -5.02
C PHE A 31 -5.52 -11.12 -3.72
N ILE A 32 -6.25 -10.48 -2.81
CA ILE A 32 -5.68 -10.02 -1.52
C ILE A 32 -5.19 -11.22 -0.69
N SER A 33 -5.98 -12.30 -0.63
CA SER A 33 -5.62 -13.53 0.08
C SER A 33 -4.36 -14.18 -0.50
N GLU A 34 -4.26 -14.27 -1.83
CA GLU A 34 -3.08 -14.81 -2.53
C GLU A 34 -1.86 -13.91 -2.36
N PHE A 35 -2.02 -12.59 -2.47
CA PHE A 35 -0.94 -11.63 -2.34
C PHE A 35 -0.35 -11.60 -0.93
N ALA A 36 -1.21 -11.59 0.09
CA ALA A 36 -0.78 -11.56 1.49
C ALA A 36 -0.38 -12.95 2.03
N ASP A 37 -0.55 -14.02 1.24
CA ASP A 37 -0.26 -15.41 1.62
C ASP A 37 -0.96 -15.83 2.93
N ILE A 38 -2.25 -15.48 3.04
CA ILE A 38 -3.08 -15.80 4.20
C ILE A 38 -4.39 -16.45 3.79
N SER A 39 -5.01 -17.20 4.71
CA SER A 39 -6.30 -17.85 4.43
C SER A 39 -7.43 -16.86 4.18
N GLU A 40 -8.52 -17.33 3.57
CA GLU A 40 -9.70 -16.52 3.30
C GLU A 40 -10.30 -15.90 4.58
N VAL A 41 -10.32 -16.67 5.67
CA VAL A 41 -10.84 -16.22 6.98
C VAL A 41 -9.93 -15.14 7.60
N GLN A 42 -8.61 -15.29 7.49
CA GLN A 42 -7.67 -14.25 7.92
C GLN A 42 -7.84 -12.98 7.09
N THR A 43 -8.05 -13.14 5.78
CA THR A 43 -8.29 -12.04 4.84
C THR A 43 -9.53 -11.24 5.25
N ASP A 44 -10.65 -11.92 5.56
CA ASP A 44 -11.88 -11.25 6.03
C ASP A 44 -11.66 -10.46 7.32
N ASN A 45 -10.97 -11.06 8.30
CA ASN A 45 -10.72 -10.40 9.58
C ASN A 45 -9.78 -9.20 9.41
N ALA A 46 -8.72 -9.35 8.61
CA ALA A 46 -7.75 -8.29 8.34
C ALA A 46 -8.37 -7.13 7.56
N LEU A 47 -9.19 -7.41 6.54
CA LEU A 47 -9.93 -6.39 5.79
C LEU A 47 -10.94 -5.68 6.68
N THR A 48 -11.67 -6.42 7.53
CA THR A 48 -12.57 -5.81 8.52
C THR A 48 -11.83 -4.83 9.41
N MET A 49 -10.66 -5.21 9.96
CA MET A 49 -9.88 -4.30 10.80
C MET A 49 -9.28 -3.13 10.01
N ALA A 50 -8.80 -3.36 8.78
CA ALA A 50 -8.29 -2.30 7.91
C ALA A 50 -9.38 -1.26 7.55
N GLU A 51 -10.62 -1.69 7.33
CA GLU A 51 -11.77 -0.80 7.13
C GLU A 51 -12.12 -0.02 8.41
N GLN A 52 -12.08 -0.68 9.58
CA GLN A 52 -12.33 -0.04 10.88
C GLN A 52 -11.28 1.04 11.21
N PHE A 53 -10.05 0.84 10.74
CA PHE A 53 -8.97 1.81 10.81
C PHE A 53 -8.99 2.86 9.70
N GLY A 54 -9.94 2.80 8.76
CA GLY A 54 -10.01 3.73 7.64
C GLY A 54 -8.81 3.63 6.70
N LEU A 55 -8.12 2.49 6.68
CA LEU A 55 -6.99 2.23 5.78
C LEU A 55 -7.45 1.69 4.43
N VAL A 56 -8.56 0.95 4.40
CA VAL A 56 -9.17 0.35 3.20
C VAL A 56 -10.65 0.69 3.17
N LYS A 57 -11.25 0.69 1.98
CA LYS A 57 -12.70 0.78 1.76
C LYS A 57 -13.16 -0.35 0.84
N TYR A 58 -14.31 -0.92 1.14
CA TYR A 58 -15.03 -1.81 0.24
C TYR A 58 -16.10 -1.06 -0.58
N ASP A 59 -16.10 -1.23 -1.89
CA ASP A 59 -17.17 -0.76 -2.78
C ASP A 59 -18.19 -1.87 -3.02
N CYS A 60 -19.41 -1.70 -2.51
CA CYS A 60 -20.48 -2.68 -2.65
C CYS A 60 -21.06 -2.79 -4.08
N VAL A 61 -20.81 -1.79 -4.95
CA VAL A 61 -21.29 -1.81 -6.34
C VAL A 61 -20.36 -2.66 -7.20
N THR A 62 -19.05 -2.44 -7.08
CA THR A 62 -18.05 -3.16 -7.88
C THR A 62 -17.52 -4.41 -7.20
N THR A 63 -17.80 -4.62 -5.91
CA THR A 63 -17.30 -5.72 -5.07
C THR A 63 -15.77 -5.74 -4.93
N HIS A 64 -15.13 -4.58 -5.04
CA HIS A 64 -13.69 -4.41 -4.95
C HIS A 64 -13.26 -3.58 -3.76
N TYR A 65 -12.02 -3.77 -3.34
CA TYR A 65 -11.36 -2.98 -2.31
C TYR A 65 -10.48 -1.88 -2.93
N PHE A 66 -10.39 -0.74 -2.26
CA PHE A 66 -9.52 0.36 -2.65
C PHE A 66 -9.07 1.15 -1.42
N SER A 67 -8.06 2.01 -1.59
CA SER A 67 -7.60 2.90 -0.53
C SER A 67 -7.23 4.28 -1.06
N GLU A 68 -7.83 5.30 -0.47
CA GLU A 68 -7.45 6.72 -0.65
C GLU A 68 -6.62 7.24 0.54
N SER A 69 -6.42 6.40 1.56
CA SER A 69 -5.89 6.78 2.87
C SER A 69 -4.40 7.15 2.78
N TYR A 70 -4.07 8.36 3.24
CA TYR A 70 -2.67 8.77 3.36
C TYR A 70 -1.90 7.88 4.35
N LEU A 71 -2.55 7.45 5.45
CA LEU A 71 -1.93 6.57 6.43
C LEU A 71 -1.65 5.18 5.87
N ALA A 72 -2.52 4.66 5.00
CA ALA A 72 -2.27 3.40 4.29
C ALA A 72 -1.02 3.50 3.40
N ARG A 73 -0.87 4.61 2.65
CA ARG A 73 0.32 4.84 1.83
C ARG A 73 1.59 5.02 2.67
N LEU A 74 1.49 5.75 3.78
CA LEU A 74 2.62 5.94 4.70
C LEU A 74 3.07 4.59 5.27
N LEU A 75 2.12 3.73 5.65
CA LEU A 75 2.37 2.39 6.17
C LEU A 75 3.11 1.50 5.16
N VAL A 76 2.64 1.47 3.92
CA VAL A 76 3.28 0.70 2.83
C VAL A 76 4.66 1.24 2.46
N SER A 77 4.86 2.55 2.58
CA SER A 77 6.11 3.25 2.27
C SER A 77 7.14 3.21 3.41
N ALA A 78 6.80 2.59 4.53
CA ALA A 78 7.70 2.49 5.68
C ALA A 78 9.01 1.76 5.33
N ARG A 79 10.12 2.27 5.82
CA ARG A 79 11.47 1.75 5.54
C ARG A 79 11.82 0.49 6.34
N ASP A 80 11.17 0.29 7.47
CA ASP A 80 11.37 -0.87 8.32
C ASP A 80 10.13 -1.10 9.21
N ASP A 81 10.16 -2.19 9.98
CA ASP A 81 9.06 -2.56 10.86
C ASP A 81 8.88 -1.61 12.05
N ASN A 82 9.91 -0.86 12.46
CA ASN A 82 9.75 0.17 13.49
C ASN A 82 8.93 1.35 12.95
N HIS A 83 9.20 1.76 11.72
CA HIS A 83 8.41 2.80 11.05
C HIS A 83 6.96 2.33 10.83
N LYS A 84 6.75 1.07 10.41
CA LYS A 84 5.38 0.50 10.33
C LYS A 84 4.69 0.54 11.68
N ALA A 85 5.36 0.12 12.75
CA ALA A 85 4.81 0.10 14.10
C ALA A 85 4.33 1.48 14.56
N VAL A 86 5.11 2.54 14.35
CA VAL A 86 4.68 3.90 14.75
C VAL A 86 3.54 4.43 13.88
N ILE A 87 3.46 4.05 12.61
CA ILE A 87 2.32 4.44 11.76
C ILE A 87 1.06 3.69 12.20
N VAL A 88 1.16 2.40 12.53
CA VAL A 88 0.03 1.64 13.11
C VAL A 88 -0.36 2.23 14.47
N ARG A 89 0.59 2.70 15.29
CA ARG A 89 0.28 3.42 16.53
C ARG A 89 -0.53 4.67 16.22
N LEU A 90 -0.12 5.48 15.25
CA LEU A 90 -0.85 6.68 14.84
C LEU A 90 -2.28 6.37 14.38
N VAL A 91 -2.48 5.28 13.65
CA VAL A 91 -3.80 4.78 13.23
C VAL A 91 -4.63 4.36 14.44
N LEU A 92 -4.06 3.56 15.34
CA LEU A 92 -4.71 3.09 16.55
C LEU A 92 -5.11 4.23 17.48
N GLU A 93 -4.26 5.26 17.58
CA GLU A 93 -4.48 6.48 18.35
C GLU A 93 -5.60 7.38 17.79
N GLN A 94 -6.03 7.15 16.56
CA GLN A 94 -7.20 7.80 15.94
C GLN A 94 -8.46 6.93 16.00
N TYR A 95 -8.35 5.67 16.43
CA TYR A 95 -9.46 4.74 16.48
C TYR A 95 -10.28 4.91 17.76
N GLU A 96 -11.49 5.45 17.63
CA GLU A 96 -12.38 5.79 18.75
C GLU A 96 -12.57 4.68 19.81
N PRO A 97 -12.82 3.40 19.46
CA PRO A 97 -12.87 2.34 20.46
C PRO A 97 -11.59 2.16 21.27
N TYR A 98 -10.42 2.40 20.65
CA TYR A 98 -9.14 2.35 21.35
C TYR A 98 -8.92 3.57 22.26
N ILE A 99 -9.28 4.78 21.80
CA ILE A 99 -9.23 6.01 22.62
C ILE A 99 -10.08 5.82 23.89
N THR A 100 -11.30 5.31 23.72
CA THR A 100 -12.18 4.98 24.85
C THR A 100 -11.60 3.86 25.71
N PHE A 101 -11.01 2.81 25.12
CA PHE A 101 -10.33 1.75 25.86
C PHE A 101 -9.25 2.32 26.77
N LYS A 102 -8.36 3.18 26.26
CA LYS A 102 -7.31 3.82 27.07
C LYS A 102 -7.88 4.62 28.23
N THR A 103 -8.92 5.39 27.96
CA THR A 103 -9.65 6.16 28.99
C THR A 103 -10.22 5.24 30.07
N ARG A 104 -10.90 4.14 29.68
CA ARG A 104 -11.44 3.16 30.62
C ARG A 104 -10.36 2.41 31.39
N TYR A 105 -9.24 2.08 30.75
CA TYR A 105 -8.09 1.45 31.39
C TYR A 105 -7.48 2.37 32.45
N ALA A 106 -7.32 3.66 32.17
CA ALA A 106 -6.83 4.63 33.14
C ALA A 106 -7.68 4.70 34.42
N PHE A 107 -9.00 4.51 34.32
CA PHE A 107 -9.90 4.47 35.48
C PHE A 107 -9.92 3.12 36.21
N THR A 108 -9.76 2.01 35.49
CA THR A 108 -9.99 0.67 36.03
C THR A 108 -8.71 -0.07 36.42
N GLY A 109 -7.56 0.33 35.85
CA GLY A 109 -6.30 -0.41 35.94
C GLY A 109 -6.34 -1.82 35.33
N SER A 110 -7.42 -2.18 34.62
CA SER A 110 -7.66 -3.55 34.14
C SER A 110 -8.06 -3.55 32.67
N MET A 111 -7.24 -4.18 31.83
CA MET A 111 -7.54 -4.36 30.41
C MET A 111 -8.83 -5.15 30.20
N ASP A 112 -9.10 -6.18 31.02
CA ASP A 112 -10.34 -6.95 30.95
C ASP A 112 -11.58 -6.10 31.24
N LEU A 113 -11.54 -5.26 32.29
CA LEU A 113 -12.66 -4.38 32.61
C LEU A 113 -12.86 -3.30 31.55
N ALA A 114 -11.78 -2.71 31.05
CA ALA A 114 -11.82 -1.74 29.96
C ALA A 114 -12.43 -2.36 28.69
N SER A 115 -12.00 -3.56 28.28
CA SER A 115 -12.53 -4.26 27.11
C SER A 115 -14.02 -4.65 27.27
N LYS A 116 -14.45 -5.06 28.47
CA LYS A 116 -15.88 -5.29 28.75
C LYS A 116 -16.69 -4.00 28.59
N GLN A 117 -16.18 -2.89 29.10
CA GLN A 117 -16.88 -1.60 29.06
C GLN A 117 -16.99 -1.07 27.63
N ILE A 118 -15.93 -1.12 26.81
CA ILE A 118 -16.02 -0.69 25.41
C ILE A 118 -16.94 -1.60 24.58
N LYS A 119 -16.96 -2.92 24.86
CA LYS A 119 -17.91 -3.84 24.23
C LYS A 119 -19.34 -3.37 24.45
N THR A 120 -19.69 -3.00 25.68
CA THR A 120 -21.02 -2.51 26.02
C THR A 120 -21.29 -1.13 25.41
N LEU A 121 -20.33 -0.19 25.48
CA LEU A 121 -20.51 1.18 24.99
C LEU A 121 -20.73 1.26 23.47
N TYR A 122 -19.99 0.45 22.71
CA TYR A 122 -20.06 0.44 21.25
C TYR A 122 -20.89 -0.72 20.68
N ALA A 123 -21.55 -1.50 21.55
CA ALA A 123 -22.30 -2.70 21.17
C ALA A 123 -21.51 -3.67 20.26
N LEU A 124 -20.21 -3.84 20.53
CA LEU A 124 -19.33 -4.66 19.70
C LEU A 124 -19.81 -6.12 19.68
N PRO A 125 -19.82 -6.80 18.52
CA PRO A 125 -20.40 -8.14 18.40
C PRO A 125 -19.53 -9.20 19.10
N ASN A 126 -18.21 -9.13 18.95
CA ASN A 126 -17.27 -10.15 19.44
C ASN A 126 -17.09 -10.16 20.96
N SER A 127 -16.57 -11.25 21.52
CA SER A 127 -16.41 -11.38 22.96
C SER A 127 -15.41 -10.35 23.51
N TYR A 128 -15.53 -9.97 24.78
CA TYR A 128 -14.58 -9.02 25.38
C TYR A 128 -13.14 -9.57 25.38
N LYS A 129 -12.97 -10.90 25.36
CA LYS A 129 -11.65 -11.55 25.29
C LYS A 129 -11.03 -11.36 23.93
N ASP A 130 -11.80 -11.50 22.85
CA ASP A 130 -11.32 -11.29 21.49
C ASP A 130 -10.96 -9.82 21.29
N ILE A 131 -11.82 -8.90 21.75
CA ILE A 131 -11.57 -7.46 21.74
C ILE A 131 -10.28 -7.11 22.50
N ARG A 132 -10.11 -7.67 23.71
CA ARG A 132 -8.90 -7.47 24.52
C ARG A 132 -7.66 -7.98 23.79
N ASN A 133 -7.73 -9.20 23.26
CA ASN A 133 -6.60 -9.83 22.59
C ASN A 133 -6.21 -9.05 21.34
N GLU A 134 -7.18 -8.54 20.59
CA GLU A 134 -6.92 -7.72 19.42
C GLU A 134 -6.27 -6.38 19.76
N ILE A 135 -6.77 -5.69 20.78
CA ILE A 135 -6.16 -4.44 21.28
C ILE A 135 -4.72 -4.69 21.75
N ILE A 136 -4.46 -5.81 22.43
CA ILE A 136 -3.10 -6.18 22.87
C ILE A 136 -2.23 -6.54 21.67
N ASN A 137 -2.74 -7.29 20.70
CA ASN A 137 -2.04 -7.71 19.50
C ASN A 137 -1.53 -6.48 18.71
N ILE A 138 -2.45 -5.59 18.32
CA ILE A 138 -2.11 -4.37 17.58
C ILE A 138 -1.32 -3.40 18.46
N GLY A 139 -1.67 -3.28 19.73
CA GLY A 139 -0.97 -2.43 20.68
C GLY A 139 0.48 -2.84 20.87
N THR A 140 0.77 -4.14 20.89
CA THR A 140 2.15 -4.66 21.03
C THR A 140 2.93 -4.45 19.74
N TYR A 141 2.35 -4.78 18.58
CA TYR A 141 2.95 -4.51 17.27
C TYR A 141 3.34 -3.03 17.13
N SER A 142 2.41 -2.14 17.45
CA SER A 142 2.58 -0.69 17.34
C SER A 142 3.41 -0.06 18.47
N LYS A 143 3.86 -0.87 19.44
CA LYS A 143 4.55 -0.43 20.66
C LYS A 143 3.73 0.54 21.51
N ALA A 144 2.41 0.63 21.31
CA ALA A 144 1.49 1.35 22.18
C ALA A 144 1.22 0.59 23.50
N VAL A 145 1.51 -0.72 23.51
CA VAL A 145 1.38 -1.62 24.66
C VAL A 145 2.70 -2.39 24.84
N ILE A 146 3.15 -2.52 26.08
CA ILE A 146 4.37 -3.27 26.45
C ILE A 146 3.97 -4.49 27.27
N ASN A 147 4.59 -5.63 26.98
CA ASN A 147 4.53 -6.83 27.82
C ASN A 147 5.50 -6.67 29.00
N ASP A 148 4.96 -6.63 30.22
CA ASP A 148 5.72 -6.46 31.47
C ASP A 148 6.09 -7.81 32.13
N GLY A 149 5.98 -8.90 31.37
CA GLY A 149 6.17 -10.28 31.84
C GLY A 149 4.88 -10.92 32.35
N ALA A 150 4.87 -12.25 32.42
CA ALA A 150 3.76 -13.04 32.97
C ALA A 150 2.36 -12.73 32.39
N ASN A 151 2.27 -12.38 31.10
CA ASN A 151 1.04 -11.94 30.42
C ASN A 151 0.41 -10.67 31.01
N ILE A 152 1.20 -9.84 31.69
CA ILE A 152 0.81 -8.52 32.16
C ILE A 152 1.20 -7.53 31.06
N TYR A 153 0.26 -6.67 30.69
CA TYR A 153 0.44 -5.67 29.65
C TYR A 153 0.14 -4.29 30.22
N LYS A 154 0.89 -3.28 29.79
CA LYS A 154 0.71 -1.88 30.18
C LYS A 154 0.78 -0.97 28.96
N LEU A 155 0.08 0.17 29.02
CA LEU A 155 0.21 1.19 27.98
C LEU A 155 1.65 1.76 28.00
N ASN A 156 2.23 1.92 26.82
CA ASN A 156 3.53 2.56 26.66
C ASN A 156 3.38 4.08 26.85
N GLN A 157 4.19 4.66 27.72
CA GLN A 157 4.21 6.11 27.99
C GLN A 157 5.39 6.82 27.31
N ASP A 158 6.23 6.11 26.56
CA ASP A 158 7.28 6.72 25.76
C ASP A 158 6.69 7.39 24.51
N GLU A 159 6.22 8.62 24.71
CA GLU A 159 5.69 9.49 23.65
C GLU A 159 6.82 10.19 22.86
N VAL A 160 7.99 10.43 23.50
CA VAL A 160 9.11 11.14 22.86
C VAL A 160 9.69 10.30 21.74
N SER A 161 10.12 9.07 22.02
CA SER A 161 10.68 8.18 20.99
C SER A 161 9.66 7.87 19.91
N TYR A 162 8.37 7.78 20.27
CA TYR A 162 7.29 7.58 19.32
C TYR A 162 7.16 8.74 18.31
N ILE A 163 7.12 9.98 18.81
CA ILE A 163 7.03 11.17 17.95
C ILE A 163 8.27 11.28 17.06
N GLU A 164 9.47 11.08 17.59
CA GLU A 164 10.71 11.15 16.80
C GLU A 164 10.73 10.13 15.65
N MET A 165 10.33 8.89 15.93
CA MET A 165 10.23 7.85 14.89
C MET A 165 9.14 8.15 13.86
N LEU A 166 8.00 8.71 14.29
CA LEU A 166 6.91 9.09 13.39
C LEU A 166 7.33 10.25 12.48
N GLU A 167 7.99 11.28 13.02
CA GLU A 167 8.55 12.38 12.24
C GLU A 167 9.53 11.89 11.19
N LEU A 168 10.39 10.93 11.55
CA LEU A 168 11.34 10.33 10.63
C LEU A 168 10.62 9.56 9.50
N ALA A 169 9.60 8.77 9.82
CA ALA A 169 8.79 8.06 8.81
C ALA A 169 8.14 9.03 7.81
N ILE A 170 7.55 10.13 8.30
CA ILE A 170 6.93 11.18 7.47
C ILE A 170 7.99 11.87 6.59
N LYS A 171 9.16 12.18 7.16
CA LYS A 171 10.25 12.82 6.44
C LYS A 171 10.78 11.95 5.31
N PHE A 172 10.90 10.63 5.52
CA PHE A 172 11.29 9.72 4.45
C PHE A 172 10.32 9.75 3.29
N LYS A 173 9.02 9.62 3.56
CA LYS A 173 8.00 9.67 2.51
C LYS A 173 8.01 11.00 1.75
N SER A 174 8.15 12.12 2.48
CA SER A 174 8.26 13.44 1.89
C SER A 174 9.53 13.60 1.03
N THR A 175 10.62 12.94 1.41
CA THR A 175 11.87 12.92 0.62
C THR A 175 11.68 12.17 -0.70
N ASP A 176 10.99 11.02 -0.68
CA ASP A 176 10.68 10.25 -1.89
C ASP A 176 9.76 11.02 -2.84
N ASP A 177 8.69 11.64 -2.30
CA ASP A 177 7.76 12.48 -3.07
C ASP A 177 8.50 13.65 -3.73
N ASN A 178 9.41 14.31 -3.00
CA ASN A 178 10.21 15.41 -3.52
C ASN A 178 11.21 14.93 -4.59
N ALA A 179 11.88 13.79 -4.38
CA ALA A 179 12.81 13.22 -5.34
C ALA A 179 12.11 12.89 -6.67
N LEU A 180 10.94 12.25 -6.61
CA LEU A 180 10.11 11.98 -7.79
C LEU A 180 9.64 13.28 -8.46
N SER A 181 9.16 14.26 -7.67
CA SER A 181 8.72 15.56 -8.21
C SER A 181 9.86 16.28 -8.94
N GLN A 182 11.06 16.28 -8.38
CA GLN A 182 12.23 16.88 -9.02
C GLN A 182 12.61 16.14 -10.30
N GLN A 183 12.52 14.81 -10.31
CA GLN A 183 12.79 14.00 -11.48
C GLN A 183 11.79 14.24 -12.61
N LEU A 184 10.49 14.32 -12.29
CA LEU A 184 9.43 14.56 -13.27
C LEU A 184 9.41 16.02 -13.75
N GLY A 185 9.55 16.98 -12.84
CA GLY A 185 9.38 18.41 -13.06
C GLY A 185 7.92 18.85 -13.08
N ASP A 186 7.68 20.13 -12.79
CA ASP A 186 6.36 20.73 -12.56
C ASP A 186 5.34 20.40 -13.66
N LEU A 187 5.74 20.59 -14.92
CA LEU A 187 4.88 20.32 -16.09
C LEU A 187 4.33 18.89 -16.09
N VAL A 188 5.15 17.91 -15.69
CA VAL A 188 4.74 16.51 -15.67
C VAL A 188 3.88 16.21 -14.45
N CYS A 189 4.26 16.75 -13.29
CA CYS A 189 3.49 16.64 -12.06
C CYS A 189 2.08 17.22 -12.19
N ASP A 190 1.93 18.35 -12.87
CA ASP A 190 0.63 18.99 -13.15
C ASP A 190 -0.22 18.20 -14.16
N PHE A 191 0.44 17.45 -15.04
CA PHE A 191 -0.24 16.66 -16.06
C PHE A 191 -0.77 15.33 -15.52
N ILE A 192 0.01 14.61 -14.71
CA ILE A 192 -0.33 13.25 -14.29
C ILE A 192 -1.31 13.23 -13.12
N SER A 193 -2.14 12.19 -13.04
CA SER A 193 -3.00 11.96 -11.88
C SER A 193 -2.16 11.78 -10.62
N LYS A 194 -2.37 12.65 -9.63
CA LYS A 194 -1.70 12.55 -8.34
C LYS A 194 -2.00 11.21 -7.67
N GLU A 195 -3.26 10.79 -7.72
CA GLU A 195 -3.73 9.59 -7.04
C GLU A 195 -3.31 8.30 -7.75
N ASN A 196 -3.49 8.22 -9.07
CA ASN A 196 -3.35 6.96 -9.81
C ASN A 196 -1.96 6.76 -10.42
N VAL A 197 -1.16 7.83 -10.55
CA VAL A 197 0.17 7.79 -11.19
C VAL A 197 1.25 8.26 -10.23
N PHE A 198 1.15 9.49 -9.70
CA PHE A 198 2.23 10.05 -8.88
C PHE A 198 2.42 9.29 -7.56
N ASN A 199 1.34 9.09 -6.79
CA ASN A 199 1.44 8.44 -5.49
C ASN A 199 1.99 7.00 -5.60
N PRO A 200 1.47 6.11 -6.47
CA PRO A 200 1.99 4.74 -6.55
C PRO A 200 3.43 4.70 -7.09
N LEU A 201 3.81 5.65 -7.97
CA LEU A 201 5.19 5.77 -8.42
C LEU A 201 6.12 6.24 -7.30
N SER A 202 5.68 7.14 -6.43
CA SER A 202 6.45 7.55 -5.25
C SER A 202 6.55 6.43 -4.21
N ASP A 203 5.49 5.65 -4.03
CA ASP A 203 5.51 4.47 -3.18
C ASP A 203 6.53 3.45 -3.71
N ALA A 204 6.66 3.31 -5.04
CA ALA A 204 7.73 2.50 -5.66
C ALA A 204 9.14 2.99 -5.31
N TYR A 205 9.38 4.30 -5.25
CA TYR A 205 10.66 4.88 -4.80
C TYR A 205 10.92 4.55 -3.33
N SER A 206 9.87 4.58 -2.51
CA SER A 206 9.96 4.23 -1.09
C SER A 206 10.38 2.76 -0.89
N LYS A 207 9.90 1.86 -1.77
CA LYS A 207 10.22 0.43 -1.73
C LYS A 207 11.64 0.08 -2.19
N ILE A 208 12.36 0.97 -2.88
CA ILE A 208 13.75 0.72 -3.32
C ILE A 208 14.66 0.37 -2.12
N LEU A 209 14.42 0.97 -0.95
CA LEU A 209 15.24 0.69 0.24
C LEU A 209 14.99 -0.70 0.84
N ASN A 210 13.95 -1.42 0.40
CA ASN A 210 13.55 -2.72 0.91
C ASN A 210 13.79 -3.85 -0.11
N ILE A 211 14.57 -3.60 -1.17
CA ILE A 211 14.81 -4.56 -2.27
C ILE A 211 15.43 -5.86 -1.79
N SER A 212 16.28 -5.84 -0.76
CA SER A 212 16.91 -7.04 -0.22
C SER A 212 15.89 -8.02 0.38
N THR A 213 14.71 -7.55 0.78
CA THR A 213 13.63 -8.37 1.33
C THR A 213 12.52 -8.63 0.32
N ASP A 214 12.21 -7.65 -0.53
CA ASP A 214 11.18 -7.76 -1.56
C ASP A 214 11.58 -6.98 -2.83
N PRO A 215 12.34 -7.62 -3.74
CA PRO A 215 12.75 -6.97 -4.98
C PRO A 215 11.59 -6.79 -5.97
N LYS A 216 10.43 -7.43 -5.75
CA LYS A 216 9.27 -7.33 -6.65
C LYS A 216 8.47 -6.06 -6.38
N ALA A 217 8.34 -5.62 -5.12
CA ALA A 217 7.52 -4.48 -4.75
C ALA A 217 7.79 -3.19 -5.56
N PRO A 218 9.02 -2.70 -5.73
CA PRO A 218 9.26 -1.49 -6.53
C PRO A 218 8.75 -1.60 -7.97
N ILE A 219 8.87 -2.79 -8.56
CA ILE A 219 8.40 -3.07 -9.92
C ILE A 219 6.88 -3.09 -9.96
N ILE A 220 6.22 -3.72 -8.98
CA ILE A 220 4.76 -3.82 -8.94
C ILE A 220 4.15 -2.41 -8.89
N TYR A 221 4.57 -1.59 -7.93
CA TYR A 221 4.05 -0.25 -7.72
C TYR A 221 4.34 0.69 -8.90
N ALA A 222 5.56 0.68 -9.44
CA ALA A 222 5.90 1.52 -10.60
C ALA A 222 5.15 1.08 -11.87
N SER A 223 4.94 -0.23 -12.06
CA SER A 223 4.17 -0.74 -13.21
C SER A 223 2.70 -0.38 -13.13
N ASN A 224 2.11 -0.45 -11.93
CA ASN A 224 0.74 -0.03 -11.69
C ASN A 224 0.56 1.46 -12.02
N ALA A 225 1.47 2.31 -11.54
CA ALA A 225 1.49 3.73 -11.87
C ALA A 225 1.59 3.95 -13.39
N PHE A 226 2.46 3.19 -14.06
CA PHE A 226 2.65 3.30 -15.50
C PHE A 226 1.42 2.85 -16.29
N GLU A 227 0.75 1.79 -15.84
CA GLU A 227 -0.47 1.29 -16.45
C GLU A 227 -1.62 2.30 -16.31
N SER A 228 -1.76 2.93 -15.15
CA SER A 228 -2.68 4.05 -14.92
C SER A 228 -2.33 5.26 -15.79
N PHE A 229 -1.04 5.55 -15.98
CA PHE A 229 -0.61 6.62 -16.87
C PHE A 229 -1.00 6.35 -18.33
N LEU A 230 -0.84 5.10 -18.82
CA LEU A 230 -1.31 4.73 -20.15
C LEU A 230 -2.83 4.88 -20.28
N GLN A 231 -3.59 4.53 -19.24
CA GLN A 231 -5.03 4.77 -19.21
C GLN A 231 -5.35 6.27 -19.32
N GLN A 232 -4.68 7.11 -18.55
CA GLN A 232 -4.86 8.57 -18.61
C GLN A 232 -4.55 9.14 -20.02
N ILE A 233 -3.50 8.64 -20.67
CA ILE A 233 -3.19 9.02 -22.06
C ILE A 233 -4.31 8.58 -23.02
N ALA A 234 -4.82 7.36 -22.84
CA ALA A 234 -5.91 6.85 -23.67
C ALA A 234 -7.18 7.68 -23.52
N ASP A 235 -7.56 8.02 -22.29
CA ASP A 235 -8.74 8.84 -21.98
C ASP A 235 -8.63 10.23 -22.62
N LYS A 236 -7.45 10.87 -22.52
CA LYS A 236 -7.18 12.18 -23.15
C LYS A 236 -7.36 12.15 -24.67
N HIS A 237 -7.03 11.04 -25.32
CA HIS A 237 -7.09 10.87 -26.77
C HIS A 237 -8.35 10.10 -27.24
N GLY A 238 -9.29 9.81 -26.34
CA GLY A 238 -10.53 9.08 -26.67
C GLY A 238 -10.31 7.65 -27.16
N VAL A 239 -9.20 7.00 -26.77
CA VAL A 239 -8.86 5.62 -27.14
C VAL A 239 -9.41 4.67 -26.10
N SER A 240 -10.23 3.71 -26.51
CA SER A 240 -10.71 2.66 -25.60
C SER A 240 -9.63 1.61 -25.33
N LEU A 241 -9.39 1.33 -24.04
CA LEU A 241 -8.52 0.24 -23.58
C LEU A 241 -9.32 -0.95 -23.04
N ILE A 242 -10.63 -1.02 -23.29
CA ILE A 242 -11.47 -2.14 -22.84
C ILE A 242 -10.91 -3.46 -23.39
N GLY A 243 -10.74 -4.44 -22.49
CA GLY A 243 -10.18 -5.76 -22.82
C GLY A 243 -8.68 -5.77 -23.11
N LYS A 244 -7.95 -4.68 -22.82
CA LYS A 244 -6.48 -4.61 -22.90
C LYS A 244 -5.90 -4.79 -21.50
N ASN A 245 -5.20 -5.90 -21.30
CA ASN A 245 -4.64 -6.28 -20.01
C ASN A 245 -3.14 -6.01 -20.00
N GLY A 246 -2.67 -5.25 -19.01
CA GLY A 246 -1.26 -4.96 -18.80
C GLY A 246 -0.65 -3.96 -19.78
N ILE A 247 0.61 -3.61 -19.51
CA ILE A 247 1.35 -2.51 -20.13
C ILE A 247 1.53 -2.71 -21.64
N GLY A 248 1.95 -3.90 -22.08
CA GLY A 248 2.23 -4.18 -23.49
C GLY A 248 0.99 -4.05 -24.40
N GLN A 249 -0.16 -4.57 -23.97
CA GLN A 249 -1.40 -4.50 -24.75
C GLN A 249 -1.94 -3.07 -24.83
N LYS A 250 -1.88 -2.32 -23.71
CA LYS A 250 -2.27 -0.91 -23.66
C LYS A 250 -1.38 -0.02 -24.52
N SER A 251 -0.05 -0.23 -24.47
CA SER A 251 0.92 0.45 -25.34
C SER A 251 0.66 0.19 -26.83
N SER A 252 0.30 -1.04 -27.19
CA SER A 252 -0.02 -1.42 -28.56
C SER A 252 -1.29 -0.75 -29.08
N ALA A 253 -2.33 -0.66 -28.24
CA ALA A 253 -3.56 0.07 -28.56
C ALA A 253 -3.31 1.57 -28.76
N LEU A 254 -2.31 2.13 -28.08
CA LEU A 254 -1.89 3.53 -28.21
C LEU A 254 -0.85 3.77 -29.32
N SER A 255 -0.67 2.85 -30.26
CA SER A 255 0.40 2.94 -31.28
C SER A 255 0.34 4.16 -32.20
N ALA A 256 -0.85 4.72 -32.43
CA ALA A 256 -1.04 5.98 -33.16
C ALA A 256 -0.73 7.22 -32.31
N ILE A 257 -0.86 7.10 -30.99
CA ILE A 257 -0.65 8.20 -30.04
C ILE A 257 0.81 8.24 -29.60
N LEU A 258 1.41 7.10 -29.26
CA LEU A 258 2.77 7.00 -28.74
C LEU A 258 3.80 6.86 -29.86
N SER A 259 4.93 7.57 -29.73
CA SER A 259 6.02 7.47 -30.70
C SER A 259 6.61 6.06 -30.74
N LYS A 260 7.17 5.66 -31.88
CA LYS A 260 7.87 4.37 -32.02
C LYS A 260 9.00 4.22 -30.99
N LYS A 261 9.70 5.30 -30.65
CA LYS A 261 10.79 5.30 -29.66
C LYS A 261 10.26 5.09 -28.25
N HIS A 262 9.22 5.80 -27.85
CA HIS A 262 8.56 5.60 -26.55
C HIS A 262 8.02 4.18 -26.41
N ARG A 263 7.37 3.65 -27.45
CA ARG A 263 6.88 2.25 -27.44
C ARG A 263 7.99 1.22 -27.25
N GLY A 264 9.14 1.39 -27.90
CA GLY A 264 10.29 0.52 -27.70
C GLY A 264 10.84 0.56 -26.26
N MET A 265 10.79 1.72 -25.60
CA MET A 265 11.15 1.81 -24.17
C MET A 265 10.11 1.17 -23.25
N ILE A 266 8.82 1.28 -23.61
CA ILE A 266 7.73 0.63 -22.88
C ILE A 266 7.83 -0.90 -22.94
N GLU A 267 8.40 -1.47 -24.01
CA GLU A 267 8.62 -2.91 -24.10
C GLU A 267 9.51 -3.41 -22.94
N TYR A 268 10.57 -2.68 -22.58
CA TYR A 268 11.40 -3.03 -21.41
C TYR A 268 10.58 -3.05 -20.12
N ILE A 269 9.80 -1.99 -19.87
CA ILE A 269 8.89 -1.91 -18.70
C ILE A 269 7.96 -3.13 -18.69
N SER A 270 7.34 -3.44 -19.83
CA SER A 270 6.39 -4.54 -19.95
C SER A 270 7.04 -5.91 -19.69
N GLN A 271 8.26 -6.15 -20.18
CA GLN A 271 8.92 -7.45 -20.00
C GLN A 271 9.34 -7.68 -18.55
N VAL A 272 9.85 -6.65 -17.88
CA VAL A 272 10.21 -6.75 -16.45
C VAL A 272 8.96 -6.96 -15.58
N ARG A 273 7.86 -6.26 -15.86
CA ARG A 273 6.58 -6.50 -15.17
C ARG A 273 6.08 -7.93 -15.38
N ASN A 274 6.17 -8.45 -16.60
CA ASN A 274 5.78 -9.82 -16.91
C ASN A 274 6.60 -10.85 -16.12
N ALA A 275 7.91 -10.62 -15.93
CA ALA A 275 8.77 -11.48 -15.13
C ALA A 275 8.40 -11.50 -13.63
N VAL A 276 7.73 -10.45 -13.13
CA VAL A 276 7.24 -10.37 -11.74
C VAL A 276 5.91 -11.10 -11.57
N ASP A 277 4.97 -10.88 -12.50
CA ASP A 277 3.58 -11.36 -12.41
C ASP A 277 3.38 -12.78 -12.91
N HIS A 278 4.14 -13.21 -13.91
CA HIS A 278 3.97 -14.54 -14.48
C HIS A 278 4.80 -15.57 -13.71
N GLY A 279 4.17 -16.71 -13.44
CA GLY A 279 4.80 -17.86 -12.81
C GLY A 279 5.78 -18.58 -13.75
N ALA A 280 5.70 -19.90 -13.78
CA ALA A 280 6.58 -20.73 -14.61
C ALA A 280 6.57 -20.29 -16.10
N ASP A 281 7.72 -19.90 -16.62
CA ASP A 281 7.91 -19.55 -18.04
C ASP A 281 8.15 -20.82 -18.86
N ALA A 282 7.19 -21.16 -19.72
CA ALA A 282 7.25 -22.35 -20.57
C ALA A 282 8.45 -22.34 -21.54
N ASN A 283 8.90 -21.16 -21.97
CA ASN A 283 10.05 -21.04 -22.87
C ASN A 283 11.37 -21.29 -22.14
N GLU A 284 11.39 -21.10 -20.83
CA GLU A 284 12.54 -21.36 -19.94
C GLU A 284 12.42 -22.68 -19.17
N GLY A 285 11.66 -23.63 -19.73
CA GLY A 285 11.48 -24.97 -19.14
C GLY A 285 10.66 -24.98 -17.85
N GLY A 286 9.73 -24.03 -17.71
CA GLY A 286 8.84 -23.91 -16.54
C GLY A 286 9.50 -23.26 -15.33
N LYS A 287 10.64 -22.56 -15.50
CA LYS A 287 11.31 -21.83 -14.42
C LYS A 287 10.62 -20.50 -14.14
N VAL A 288 10.68 -20.05 -12.89
CA VAL A 288 10.22 -18.72 -12.49
C VAL A 288 11.40 -17.76 -12.54
N TRP A 289 11.18 -16.57 -13.09
CA TRP A 289 12.19 -15.53 -13.14
C TRP A 289 12.45 -14.95 -11.75
N ALA A 290 13.74 -14.80 -11.41
CA ALA A 290 14.16 -14.02 -10.26
C ALA A 290 14.43 -12.58 -10.71
N ILE A 291 14.15 -11.62 -9.81
CA ILE A 291 14.43 -10.21 -10.05
C ILE A 291 15.77 -9.86 -9.42
N ALA A 292 16.69 -9.32 -10.23
CA ALA A 292 17.95 -8.78 -9.74
C ALA A 292 17.71 -7.45 -8.99
N GLU A 293 18.47 -7.22 -7.91
CA GLU A 293 18.34 -6.01 -7.09
C GLU A 293 18.55 -4.73 -7.92
N ASP A 294 19.57 -4.72 -8.79
CA ASP A 294 19.85 -3.59 -9.70
C ASP A 294 18.66 -3.27 -10.62
N THR A 295 17.94 -4.32 -11.09
CA THR A 295 16.73 -4.13 -11.90
C THR A 295 15.64 -3.47 -11.07
N ALA A 296 15.37 -3.98 -9.86
CA ALA A 296 14.36 -3.42 -8.96
C ALA A 296 14.68 -1.97 -8.57
N GLN A 297 15.96 -1.64 -8.37
CA GLN A 297 16.40 -0.30 -8.01
C GLN A 297 16.23 0.71 -9.14
N ILE A 298 16.59 0.33 -10.37
CA ILE A 298 16.58 1.24 -11.53
C ILE A 298 15.16 1.37 -12.12
N TYR A 299 14.30 0.36 -11.94
CA TYR A 299 13.00 0.29 -12.60
C TYR A 299 12.07 1.50 -12.36
N PRO A 300 11.84 1.98 -11.12
CA PRO A 300 11.00 3.16 -10.89
C PRO A 300 11.56 4.43 -11.56
N LEU A 301 12.88 4.57 -11.63
CA LEU A 301 13.54 5.69 -12.32
C LEU A 301 13.26 5.62 -13.83
N LEU A 302 13.40 4.45 -14.46
CA LEU A 302 13.09 4.26 -15.88
C LEU A 302 11.62 4.59 -16.18
N VAL A 303 10.69 4.10 -15.36
CA VAL A 303 9.26 4.39 -15.49
C VAL A 303 9.02 5.91 -15.46
N SER A 304 9.56 6.61 -14.46
CA SER A 304 9.39 8.07 -14.34
C SER A 304 9.99 8.84 -15.52
N THR A 305 11.16 8.42 -16.03
CA THR A 305 11.79 9.03 -17.22
C THR A 305 10.94 8.85 -18.46
N ILE A 306 10.35 7.66 -18.66
CA ILE A 306 9.49 7.37 -19.81
C ILE A 306 8.17 8.15 -19.72
N VAL A 307 7.56 8.24 -18.53
CA VAL A 307 6.39 9.11 -18.28
C VAL A 307 6.72 10.55 -18.68
N LYS A 308 7.82 11.11 -18.16
CA LYS A 308 8.28 12.47 -18.47
C LYS A 308 8.49 12.69 -19.98
N GLY A 309 9.16 11.76 -20.65
CA GLY A 309 9.39 11.82 -22.09
C GLY A 309 8.11 11.82 -22.92
N ILE A 310 7.10 11.03 -22.52
CA ILE A 310 5.79 10.99 -23.18
C ILE A 310 5.04 12.30 -22.96
N VAL A 311 5.02 12.84 -21.74
CA VAL A 311 4.34 14.11 -21.45
C VAL A 311 5.01 15.29 -22.17
N PHE A 312 6.33 15.33 -22.28
CA PHE A 312 6.98 16.36 -23.08
C PHE A 312 6.62 16.29 -24.57
N ARG A 313 6.45 15.08 -25.10
CA ARG A 313 5.98 14.90 -26.48
C ARG A 313 4.58 15.45 -26.69
N GLU A 314 3.68 15.31 -25.71
CA GLU A 314 2.35 15.94 -25.77
C GLU A 314 2.42 17.46 -25.92
N ASN A 315 3.55 18.07 -25.52
CA ASN A 315 3.84 19.50 -25.66
C ASN A 315 4.77 19.81 -26.85
N GLY A 316 4.97 18.86 -27.77
CA GLY A 316 5.78 19.02 -28.98
C GLY A 316 7.29 18.82 -28.81
N ASN A 317 7.76 18.47 -27.62
CA ASN A 317 9.19 18.27 -27.34
C ASN A 317 9.57 16.79 -27.37
N LEU A 318 10.61 16.43 -28.12
CA LEU A 318 11.04 15.04 -28.27
C LEU A 318 12.24 14.74 -27.37
N PHE A 319 12.02 13.94 -26.33
CA PHE A 319 13.05 13.42 -25.43
C PHE A 319 12.96 11.90 -25.31
N VAL A 320 14.12 11.26 -25.07
CA VAL A 320 14.31 9.83 -24.82
C VAL A 320 15.20 9.70 -23.59
#